data_AF-A0AAD4D710-F1
#
_entry.id   AF-A0AAD4D710-F1
#
_cell.length_a   1.000
_cell.length_b   1.000
_cell.length_c   1.000
_cell.angle_alpha   90.00
_cell.angle_beta   90.00
_cell.angle_gamma   90.00
#
_symmetry.space_group_name_H-M   'P 1'
#
loop_
_entity.id
_entity.type
_entity.pdbx_description
1 polymer ?
#
loop_
_entity_poly.entity_id
_entity_poly.type
_entity_poly.pdbx_seq_one_letter_code
_entity_poly.pdbx_strand_id
1 'polypeptide(L)' 'MSLHQQFRLGDEYECLAVCQDDDGTPYCQLTDIQETFPNATRFKLNGVTLNFLEDKNKR' A
#
# COMPACT_ATOMS: atom_id res chain seq x y z
N MET A 1 -10.35 -0.59 18.70
CA MET A 1 -9.69 -1.63 17.88
C MET A 1 -9.02 -0.91 16.73
N SER A 2 -7.72 -1.10 16.50
CA SER A 2 -7.06 -0.58 15.30
C SER A 2 -7.38 -1.52 14.14
N LEU A 3 -7.89 -0.97 13.05
CA LEU A 3 -8.09 -1.70 11.81
C LEU A 3 -6.71 -1.88 11.15
N HIS A 4 -6.44 -3.07 10.63
CA HIS A 4 -5.22 -3.37 9.91
C HIS A 4 -5.57 -4.09 8.62
N GLN A 5 -4.75 -3.87 7.59
CA GLN A 5 -4.85 -4.54 6.31
C GLN A 5 -3.59 -5.35 6.08
N GLN A 6 -3.77 -6.61 5.69
CA GLN A 6 -2.66 -7.51 5.39
C GLN A 6 -2.24 -7.36 3.92
N PHE A 7 -0.93 -7.27 3.72
CA PHE A 7 -0.26 -7.19 2.43
C PHE A 7 0.66 -8.40 2.26
N ARG A 8 0.92 -8.75 0.99
CA ARG A 8 1.80 -9.86 0.65
C ARG A 8 2.71 -9.50 -0.51
N LEU A 9 4.01 -9.77 -0.36
CA LEU A 9 5.00 -9.73 -1.44
C LEU A 9 5.71 -11.08 -1.53
N GLY A 10 5.35 -11.90 -2.51
CA GLY A 10 5.87 -13.28 -2.59
C GLY A 10 5.41 -14.09 -1.38
N ASP A 11 6.37 -14.49 -0.54
CA ASP A 11 6.16 -15.25 0.70
C ASP A 11 6.16 -14.37 1.96
N GLU A 12 6.44 -13.07 1.82
CA GLU A 12 6.41 -12.11 2.92
C GLU A 12 4.99 -11.58 3.14
N TYR A 13 4.57 -11.51 4.41
CA TYR A 13 3.26 -10.99 4.82
C TYR A 13 3.45 -9.93 5.89
N GLU A 14 2.82 -8.77 5.71
CA GLU A 14 2.85 -7.68 6.69
C GLU A 14 1.45 -7.12 6.93
N CYS A 15 1.20 -6.70 8.16
CA CYS A 15 -0.07 -6.07 8.56
C CYS A 15 0.16 -4.59 8.80
N LEU A 16 -0.38 -3.74 7.92
CA LEU A 16 -0.29 -2.30 8.06
C LEU A 16 -1.53 -1.75 8.74
N ALA A 17 -1.35 -0.77 9.63
CA ALA A 17 -2.48 -0.04 10.19
C ALA A 17 -3.21 0.72 9.08
N VAL A 18 -4.54 0.79 9.17
CA VAL A 18 -5.33 1.61 8.25
C VAL A 18 -5.65 2.95 8.90
N CYS A 19 -5.53 4.02 8.12
CA CYS A 19 -6.12 5.31 8.41
C CYS A 19 -7.63 5.26 8.13
N GLN A 20 -8.36 6.28 8.58
CA GLN A 20 -9.76 6.50 8.20
C GLN A 20 -9.86 7.83 7.47
N ASP A 21 -10.57 7.84 6.35
CA ASP A 21 -10.92 9.06 5.64
C ASP A 21 -12.04 9.81 6.38
N ASP A 22 -12.37 11.02 5.93
CA ASP A 22 -13.39 11.88 6.56
C ASP A 22 -14.79 11.22 6.59
N ASP A 23 -15.07 10.30 5.66
CA ASP A 23 -16.30 9.50 5.60
C ASP A 23 -16.25 8.21 6.46
N GLY A 24 -15.13 7.97 7.14
CA GLY A 24 -14.85 6.79 7.95
C GLY A 24 -14.35 5.58 7.16
N THR A 25 -14.14 5.70 5.84
CA THR A 25 -13.62 4.63 4.99
C THR A 25 -12.17 4.33 5.35
N PRO A 26 -11.82 3.06 5.67
CA PRO A 26 -10.45 2.71 5.98
C PRO A 26 -9.57 2.69 4.72
N TYR A 27 -8.36 3.25 4.82
CA TYR A 27 -7.38 3.23 3.73
C TYR A 27 -5.94 3.11 4.27
N CYS A 28 -5.03 2.61 3.44
CA CYS A 28 -3.59 2.66 3.72
C CYS A 28 -2.93 3.72 2.83
N GLN A 29 -1.94 4.44 3.36
CA GLN A 29 -1.16 5.34 2.53
C GLN A 29 -0.24 4.53 1.62
N LEU A 30 -0.11 4.98 0.38
CA LEU A 30 0.74 4.31 -0.60
C LEU A 30 2.21 4.32 -0.16
N THR A 31 2.65 5.38 0.50
CA THR A 31 3.99 5.55 1.06
C THR A 31 4.32 4.48 2.09
N ASP A 32 3.40 4.20 3.02
CA ASP A 32 3.62 3.20 4.07
C ASP A 32 3.81 1.79 3.47
N ILE A 33 3.03 1.49 2.42
CA ILE A 33 3.15 0.23 1.68
C ILE A 33 4.51 0.17 0.97
N GLN A 34 4.95 1.25 0.34
CA GLN A 34 6.23 1.30 -0.35
C GLN A 34 7.43 1.25 0.60
N GLU A 35 7.35 1.87 1.77
CA GLU A 35 8.38 1.78 2.81
C GLU A 35 8.48 0.36 3.38
N THR A 36 7.35 -0.33 3.53
CA THR A 36 7.32 -1.73 3.98
C THR A 36 7.84 -2.68 2.90
N PHE A 37 7.51 -2.43 1.64
CA PHE A 37 7.88 -3.25 0.50
C PHE A 37 8.71 -2.45 -0.53
N PRO A 38 9.95 -2.05 -0.19
CA PRO A 38 10.75 -1.12 -1.00
C PRO A 38 11.11 -1.66 -2.39
N ASN A 39 11.11 -2.99 -2.54
CA ASN A 39 11.40 -3.66 -3.81
C ASN A 39 10.14 -3.93 -4.65
N ALA A 40 8.95 -3.57 -4.15
CA ALA A 40 7.71 -3.76 -4.90
C ALA A 40 7.60 -2.74 -6.03
N THR A 41 7.42 -3.24 -7.26
CA THR A 41 7.27 -2.42 -8.48
C THR A 41 5.82 -2.26 -8.92
N ARG A 42 4.91 -3.05 -8.33
CA ARG A 42 3.49 -3.07 -8.65
C ARG A 42 2.65 -3.43 -7.44
N PHE A 43 1.46 -2.88 -7.39
CA PHE A 43 0.44 -3.17 -6.40
C PHE A 43 -0.79 -3.75 -7.08
N LYS A 44 -1.37 -4.82 -6.53
CA LYS A 44 -2.57 -5.45 -7.10
C LYS A 44 -3.72 -5.37 -6.11
N LEU A 45 -4.81 -4.73 -6.52
CA LEU A 45 -6.02 -4.58 -5.72
C LEU A 45 -7.23 -5.02 -6.56
N ASN A 46 -8.00 -5.99 -6.06
CA ASN A 46 -9.22 -6.46 -6.72
C ASN A 46 -9.05 -6.81 -8.22
N GLY A 47 -7.92 -7.39 -8.59
CA GLY A 47 -7.60 -7.73 -9.98
C GLY A 47 -7.00 -6.59 -10.81
N VAL A 48 -7.08 -5.35 -10.34
CA VAL A 48 -6.43 -4.19 -10.95
C VAL A 48 -4.97 -4.15 -10.52
N THR A 49 -4.06 -3.95 -11.48
CA THR A 49 -2.62 -3.78 -11.22
C THR A 49 -2.26 -2.31 -11.40
N LEU A 50 -1.80 -1.68 -10.31
CA LEU A 50 -1.22 -0.35 -10.30
C LEU A 50 0.30 -0.50 -10.38
N ASN A 51 0.93 0.13 -11.37
CA ASN A 51 2.38 0.19 -11.45
C ASN A 51 2.86 1.42 -10.69
N PHE A 52 3.86 1.25 -9.83
CA PHE A 52 4.54 2.39 -9.24
C PHE A 52 5.36 3.05 -10.34
N LEU A 53 4.91 4.20 -10.82
CA LEU A 53 5.69 5.00 -11.76
C LEU A 53 6.74 5.77 -10.95
N GLU A 54 8.02 5.59 -11.29
CA GLU A 54 9.03 6.54 -10.83
C GLU A 54 8.64 7.91 -11.37
N ASP A 55 8.40 8.85 -10.46
CA ASP A 55 8.14 10.22 -10.82
C ASP A 55 9.44 10.83 -11.36
N LYS A 56 9.60 10.80 -12.68
CA LYS A 56 10.76 11.37 -13.38
C LYS A 56 10.91 12.88 -13.16
N ASN A 57 9.96 13.52 -12.48
CA ASN A 57 9.93 14.96 -12.21
C ASN A 57 10.19 15.36 -10.75
N LYS A 58 10.55 14.44 -9.84
CA LYS A 58 11.11 14.85 -8.53
C LYS A 58 12.55 15.34 -8.71
N ARG A 59 12.71 16.64 -8.96
CA ARG A 59 13.95 17.41 -8.84
C ARG A 59 13.92 18.24 -7.56
#